data_AF-A0A2A5LD86-F1
#
_entry.id   AF-A0A2A5LD86-F1
#
_cell.length_a   1.000
_cell.length_b   1.000
_cell.length_c   1.000
_cell.angle_alpha   90.00
_cell.angle_beta   90.00
_cell.angle_gamma   90.00
#
_symmetry.space_group_name_H-M   'P 1'
#
loop_
_entity.id
_entity.type
_entity.pdbx_description
1 polymer ?
#
loop_
_entity_poly.entity_id
_entity_poly.type
_entity_poly.pdbx_seq_one_letter_code
_entity_poly.pdbx_strand_id
1 'polypeptide(L)'
;MPTQLQQEKHSIEAWSLINRKYLGKGVRVKRFRRPTRCQIRNRVLLAVLMANDIKLSQLAEELGVSSRSVSAWVYEGRVPGKNNLEKACDYLGYPRHILFREELLDKSPLICQPAPSRFMKRTLTRSPVSNRILTGLCMVHDLSVSDVSRWIGVHPGTFRKWLHQGTVPSAAFQEKAEQFFRIPKSVLFADCALKQESR
;
A
#
# COMPACT_ATOMS: atom_id res chain seq x y z
N MET A 1 58.60 16.93 4.12
CA MET A 1 57.19 17.38 4.13
C MET A 1 56.54 16.91 2.84
N PRO A 2 55.72 15.84 2.85
CA PRO A 2 55.02 15.39 1.67
C PRO A 2 53.95 16.42 1.29
N THR A 3 53.92 16.83 0.03
CA THR A 3 53.00 17.83 -0.52
C THR A 3 51.57 17.29 -0.61
N GLN A 4 50.58 18.13 -0.30
CA GLN A 4 49.14 17.80 -0.18
C GLN A 4 48.57 17.03 -1.39
N LEU A 5 49.13 17.21 -2.59
CA LEU A 5 48.77 16.49 -3.82
C LEU A 5 49.01 14.97 -3.79
N GLN A 6 49.98 14.49 -3.00
CA GLN A 6 50.22 13.05 -2.83
C GLN A 6 49.18 12.40 -1.90
N GLN A 7 48.71 13.11 -0.88
CA GLN A 7 47.71 12.58 0.05
C GLN A 7 46.32 12.42 -0.60
N GLU A 8 45.93 13.34 -1.48
CA GLU A 8 44.63 13.27 -2.18
C GLU A 8 44.55 12.07 -3.14
N LYS A 9 45.63 11.79 -3.91
CA LYS A 9 45.70 10.64 -4.82
C LYS A 9 45.58 9.30 -4.09
N HIS A 10 46.26 9.14 -2.95
CA HIS A 10 46.15 7.93 -2.13
C HIS A 10 44.75 7.72 -1.57
N SER A 11 44.02 8.81 -1.27
CA SER A 11 42.64 8.69 -0.82
C SER A 11 41.74 8.15 -1.94
N ILE A 12 41.85 8.70 -3.15
CA ILE A 12 40.97 8.34 -4.28
C ILE A 12 41.21 6.89 -4.72
N GLU A 13 42.46 6.44 -4.78
CA GLU A 13 42.79 5.04 -5.08
C GLU A 13 42.25 4.08 -4.00
N ALA A 14 42.37 4.43 -2.72
CA ALA A 14 41.83 3.63 -1.62
C ALA A 14 40.30 3.55 -1.68
N TRP A 15 39.63 4.67 -1.95
CA TRP A 15 38.17 4.73 -2.15
C TRP A 15 37.72 3.93 -3.39
N SER A 16 38.52 3.92 -4.46
CA SER A 16 38.24 3.13 -5.67
C SER A 16 38.31 1.62 -5.41
N LEU A 17 39.28 1.16 -4.61
CA LEU A 17 39.44 -0.26 -4.24
C LEU A 17 38.28 -0.77 -3.38
N ILE A 18 37.81 0.05 -2.44
CA ILE A 18 36.64 -0.24 -1.59
C ILE A 18 35.35 -0.33 -2.43
N ASN A 19 35.22 0.54 -3.42
CA ASN A 19 34.03 0.66 -4.26
C ASN A 19 34.04 -0.24 -5.51
N ARG A 20 35.14 -0.92 -5.80
CA ARG A 20 35.28 -1.88 -6.91
C ARG A 20 34.24 -3.01 -6.86
N LYS A 21 33.71 -3.34 -5.67
CA LYS A 21 32.62 -4.32 -5.50
C LYS A 21 31.25 -3.86 -6.05
N TYR A 22 31.09 -2.55 -6.31
CA TYR A 22 29.87 -1.91 -6.82
C TYR A 22 29.99 -1.42 -8.26
N LEU A 23 31.20 -1.18 -8.76
CA LEU A 23 31.46 -0.81 -10.15
C LEU A 23 31.16 -1.99 -11.10
N GLY A 24 30.26 -1.80 -12.06
CA GLY A 24 29.88 -2.81 -13.07
C GLY A 24 28.70 -3.71 -12.70
N LYS A 25 28.25 -3.72 -11.44
CA LYS A 25 26.98 -4.36 -11.07
C LYS A 25 25.87 -3.35 -11.29
N GLY A 26 25.24 -3.39 -12.47
CA GLY A 26 24.04 -2.60 -12.75
C GLY A 26 23.10 -2.68 -11.55
N VAL A 27 22.99 -1.58 -10.80
CA VAL A 27 22.28 -1.56 -9.53
C VAL A 27 20.80 -1.74 -9.85
N ARG A 28 20.32 -2.99 -9.85
CA ARG A 28 18.88 -3.28 -9.81
C ARG A 28 18.39 -2.93 -8.42
N VAL A 29 18.25 -1.64 -8.16
CA VAL A 29 17.51 -1.14 -7.01
C VAL A 29 16.12 -1.76 -7.13
N LYS A 30 15.74 -2.63 -6.18
CA LYS A 30 14.37 -3.13 -6.10
C LYS A 30 13.46 -1.89 -6.05
N ARG A 31 12.51 -1.79 -7.00
CA ARG A 31 11.57 -0.64 -7.12
C ARG A 31 10.86 -0.29 -5.80
N PHE A 32 10.81 -1.23 -4.86
CA PHE A 32 10.34 -1.03 -3.51
C PHE A 32 11.41 -1.54 -2.52
N ARG A 33 11.90 -0.67 -1.63
CA ARG A 33 12.54 -1.12 -0.39
C ARG A 33 11.44 -1.78 0.43
N ARG A 34 11.53 -3.08 0.73
CA ARG A 34 10.66 -3.69 1.76
C ARG A 34 11.08 -3.05 3.09
N PRO A 35 10.26 -2.22 3.74
CA PRO A 35 10.63 -1.64 5.02
C PRO A 35 10.71 -2.78 6.03
N THR A 36 11.86 -2.96 6.69
CA THR A 36 12.09 -4.13 7.53
C THR A 36 11.30 -4.11 8.84
N ARG A 37 10.55 -3.04 9.16
CA ARG A 37 9.72 -2.91 10.38
C ARG A 37 8.82 -1.65 10.40
N CYS A 38 8.48 -1.05 9.25
CA CYS A 38 7.52 0.06 9.26
C CYS A 38 6.12 -0.55 9.30
N GLN A 39 5.51 -0.60 10.48
CA GLN A 39 4.08 -0.82 10.62
C GLN A 39 3.36 0.19 9.73
N ILE A 40 2.66 -0.30 8.71
CA ILE A 40 1.90 0.57 7.80
C ILE A 40 0.71 1.07 8.62
N ARG A 41 0.77 2.31 9.09
CA ARG A 41 -0.29 2.95 9.87
C ARG A 41 -1.56 3.14 9.03
N ASN A 42 -1.43 3.74 7.86
CA ASN A 42 -2.54 3.93 6.93
C ASN A 42 -2.58 2.83 5.87
N ARG A 43 -3.11 1.67 6.26
CA ARG A 43 -3.25 0.50 5.38
C ARG A 43 -4.23 0.75 4.23
N VAL A 44 -5.24 1.58 4.45
CA VAL A 44 -6.28 1.90 3.45
C VAL A 44 -5.69 2.78 2.34
N LEU A 45 -4.98 3.85 2.68
CA LEU A 45 -4.33 4.71 1.69
C LEU A 45 -3.33 3.90 0.85
N LEU A 46 -2.48 3.08 1.49
CA LEU A 46 -1.54 2.25 0.74
C LEU A 46 -2.26 1.22 -0.15
N ALA A 47 -3.35 0.62 0.33
CA ALA A 47 -4.15 -0.31 -0.45
C ALA A 47 -4.68 0.34 -1.73
N VAL A 48 -5.29 1.54 -1.62
CA VAL A 48 -5.79 2.30 -2.78
C VAL A 48 -4.67 2.59 -3.78
N LEU A 49 -3.50 3.04 -3.30
CA LEU A 49 -2.36 3.33 -4.16
C LEU A 49 -1.83 2.07 -4.87
N MET A 50 -1.71 0.96 -4.17
CA MET A 50 -1.28 -0.32 -4.77
C MET A 50 -2.27 -0.85 -5.80
N ALA A 51 -3.57 -0.75 -5.53
CA ALA A 51 -4.62 -1.19 -6.44
C ALA A 51 -4.67 -0.36 -7.73
N ASN A 52 -4.37 0.94 -7.64
CA ASN A 52 -4.30 1.85 -8.79
C ASN A 52 -2.91 1.92 -9.45
N ASP A 53 -1.94 1.14 -8.99
CA ASP A 53 -0.53 1.16 -9.43
C ASP A 53 0.14 2.56 -9.29
N ILE A 54 -0.34 3.37 -8.34
CA ILE A 54 0.17 4.73 -8.06
C ILE A 54 1.35 4.64 -7.08
N LYS A 55 2.48 5.23 -7.45
CA LYS A 55 3.66 5.32 -6.57
C LYS A 55 3.51 6.49 -5.60
N LEU A 56 4.16 6.39 -4.43
CA LEU A 56 4.20 7.51 -3.46
C LEU A 56 4.81 8.79 -4.06
N SER A 57 5.83 8.64 -4.92
CA SER A 57 6.45 9.78 -5.63
C SER A 57 5.49 10.43 -6.61
N GLN A 58 4.75 9.61 -7.37
CA GLN A 58 3.76 10.10 -8.32
C GLN A 58 2.63 10.83 -7.58
N LEU A 59 2.09 10.27 -6.49
CA LEU A 59 1.09 10.97 -5.68
C LEU A 59 1.63 12.30 -5.13
N ALA A 60 2.91 12.33 -4.73
CA ALA A 60 3.53 13.55 -4.23
C ALA A 60 3.60 14.65 -5.31
N GLU A 61 3.97 14.26 -6.53
CA GLU A 61 4.00 15.15 -7.71
C GLU A 61 2.60 15.70 -8.03
N GLU A 62 1.59 14.84 -8.10
CA GLU A 62 0.20 15.22 -8.42
C GLU A 62 -0.41 16.18 -7.37
N LEU A 63 -0.07 15.99 -6.09
CA LEU A 63 -0.58 16.84 -5.01
C LEU A 63 0.27 18.10 -4.77
N GLY A 64 1.44 18.21 -5.40
CA GLY A 64 2.40 19.28 -5.18
C GLY A 64 3.00 19.27 -3.77
N VAL A 65 3.24 18.09 -3.20
CA VAL A 65 3.82 17.91 -1.85
C VAL A 65 5.11 17.10 -1.90
N SER A 66 5.88 17.08 -0.81
CA SER A 66 7.10 16.27 -0.75
C SER A 66 6.78 14.78 -0.62
N SER A 67 7.60 13.93 -1.25
CA SER A 67 7.52 12.45 -1.07
C SER A 67 7.61 12.02 0.40
N ARG A 68 8.31 12.79 1.24
CA ARG A 68 8.40 12.59 2.69
C ARG A 68 7.02 12.74 3.37
N SER A 69 6.23 13.73 2.94
CA SER A 69 4.89 13.99 3.49
C SER A 69 3.96 12.82 3.18
N VAL A 70 3.90 12.39 1.92
CA VAL A 70 3.10 11.22 1.51
C VAL A 70 3.54 9.96 2.26
N SER A 71 4.86 9.77 2.43
CA SER A 71 5.39 8.65 3.21
C SER A 71 4.96 8.72 4.68
N ALA A 72 4.92 9.91 5.28
CA ALA A 72 4.45 10.09 6.65
C ALA A 72 2.94 9.81 6.79
N TRP A 73 2.13 10.15 5.78
CA TRP A 73 0.70 9.81 5.76
C TRP A 73 0.47 8.30 5.75
N VAL A 74 1.29 7.55 4.99
CA VAL A 74 1.17 6.10 4.86
C VAL A 74 1.75 5.36 6.06
N TYR A 75 3.02 5.61 6.39
CA TYR A 75 3.77 4.80 7.35
C TYR A 75 3.68 5.31 8.78
N GLU A 76 3.58 6.63 8.97
CA GLU A 76 3.51 7.25 10.29
C GLU A 76 2.05 7.51 10.72
N GLY A 77 1.10 7.50 9.77
CA GLY A 77 -0.32 7.75 10.04
C GLY A 77 -0.64 9.23 10.24
N ARG A 78 0.25 10.14 9.84
CA ARG A 78 0.00 11.58 9.97
C ARG A 78 -1.15 12.00 9.07
N VAL A 79 -2.13 12.73 9.63
CA VAL A 79 -3.22 13.30 8.84
C VAL A 79 -2.72 14.55 8.11
N PRO A 80 -2.94 14.70 6.80
CA PRO A 80 -2.61 15.91 6.06
C PRO A 80 -3.37 17.14 6.58
N GLY A 81 -2.80 18.33 6.39
CA GLY A 81 -3.55 19.57 6.57
C GLY A 81 -4.71 19.70 5.57
N LYS A 82 -5.73 20.49 5.90
CA LYS A 82 -7.02 20.57 5.18
C LYS A 82 -6.89 20.65 3.65
N ASN A 83 -6.05 21.57 3.14
CA ASN A 83 -5.84 21.73 1.69
C ASN A 83 -5.28 20.45 1.02
N ASN A 84 -4.24 19.85 1.60
CA ASN A 84 -3.63 18.63 1.06
C ASN A 84 -4.55 17.41 1.21
N LEU A 85 -5.36 17.41 2.26
CA LEU A 85 -6.36 16.38 2.52
C LEU A 85 -7.45 16.40 1.42
N GLU A 86 -7.99 17.57 1.10
CA GLU A 86 -8.98 17.76 0.03
C GLU A 86 -8.41 17.31 -1.31
N LYS A 87 -7.21 17.82 -1.70
CA LYS A 87 -6.54 17.39 -2.93
C LYS A 87 -6.35 15.87 -3.02
N ALA A 88 -5.94 15.23 -1.92
CA ALA A 88 -5.75 13.78 -1.89
C ALA A 88 -7.07 13.01 -2.02
N CYS A 89 -8.14 13.50 -1.38
CA CYS A 89 -9.48 12.92 -1.47
C CYS A 89 -10.05 13.05 -2.89
N ASP A 90 -9.89 14.22 -3.51
CA ASP A 90 -10.38 14.51 -4.86
C ASP A 90 -9.62 13.67 -5.90
N TYR A 91 -8.28 13.65 -5.82
CA TYR A 91 -7.45 12.89 -6.76
C TYR A 91 -7.71 11.38 -6.68
N LEU A 92 -7.91 10.83 -5.48
CA LEU A 92 -8.14 9.40 -5.29
C LEU A 92 -9.62 9.00 -5.41
N GLY A 93 -10.55 9.96 -5.35
CA GLY A 93 -11.99 9.73 -5.44
C GLY A 93 -12.60 9.10 -4.18
N TYR A 94 -12.07 9.42 -2.99
CA TYR A 94 -12.61 8.90 -1.72
C TYR A 94 -12.74 10.01 -0.69
N PRO A 95 -13.78 9.98 0.15
CA PRO A 95 -13.96 10.96 1.21
C PRO A 95 -12.96 10.75 2.37
N ARG A 96 -12.73 11.82 3.15
CA ARG A 96 -11.79 11.84 4.30
C ARG A 96 -11.98 10.64 5.24
N HIS A 97 -13.21 10.32 5.60
CA HIS A 97 -13.53 9.28 6.60
C HIS A 97 -13.25 7.84 6.11
N ILE A 98 -12.89 7.68 4.83
CA ILE A 98 -12.42 6.42 4.24
C ILE A 98 -10.89 6.38 4.23
N LEU A 99 -10.23 7.40 3.66
CA LEU A 99 -8.77 7.42 3.50
C LEU A 99 -8.00 7.74 4.79
N PHE A 100 -8.53 8.60 5.65
CA PHE A 100 -7.84 9.16 6.83
C PHE A 100 -8.69 9.00 8.09
N ARG A 101 -9.33 7.83 8.26
CA ARG A 101 -10.07 7.51 9.48
C ARG A 101 -9.12 7.38 10.67
N GLU A 102 -9.17 8.38 11.56
CA GLU A 102 -8.25 8.53 12.70
C GLU A 102 -8.23 7.28 13.61
N GLU A 103 -9.39 6.68 13.90
CA GLU A 103 -9.50 5.45 14.69
C GLU A 103 -8.62 4.29 14.16
N LEU A 104 -8.47 4.19 12.83
CA LEU A 104 -7.63 3.17 12.20
C LEU A 104 -6.15 3.53 12.24
N LEU A 105 -5.83 4.81 12.15
CA LEU A 105 -4.44 5.32 12.17
C LEU A 105 -3.83 5.22 13.58
N ASP A 106 -4.65 5.48 14.60
CA ASP A 106 -4.23 5.44 15.99
C ASP A 106 -4.03 4.01 16.47
N LYS A 107 -5.02 3.14 16.22
CA LYS A 107 -4.99 1.74 16.68
C LYS A 107 -4.09 0.84 15.81
N SER A 108 -4.04 1.10 14.51
CA SER A 108 -3.32 0.34 13.47
C SER A 108 -3.15 -1.17 13.80
N PRO A 109 -4.27 -1.91 13.95
CA PRO A 109 -4.22 -3.28 14.43
C PRO A 109 -3.50 -4.19 13.43
N LEU A 110 -2.72 -5.13 13.97
CA LEU A 110 -2.08 -6.17 13.17
C LEU A 110 -3.13 -7.17 12.67
N ILE A 111 -2.94 -7.66 11.44
CA ILE A 111 -3.73 -8.77 10.91
C ILE A 111 -3.08 -10.07 11.36
N CYS A 112 -3.87 -10.96 11.95
CA CYS A 112 -3.44 -12.32 12.26
C CYS A 112 -3.52 -13.17 10.98
N GLN A 113 -2.37 -13.44 10.37
CA GLN A 113 -2.27 -14.39 9.26
C GLN A 113 -2.09 -15.79 9.83
N PRO A 114 -3.03 -16.74 9.62
CA PRO A 114 -2.90 -18.10 10.16
C PRO A 114 -1.70 -18.87 9.59
N ALA A 115 -1.33 -18.59 8.34
CA ALA A 115 -0.18 -19.17 7.66
C ALA A 115 0.44 -18.15 6.69
N PRO A 116 1.71 -18.35 6.28
CA PRO A 116 2.31 -17.53 5.23
C PRO A 116 1.48 -17.59 3.95
N SER A 117 1.28 -16.44 3.32
CA SER A 117 0.57 -16.33 2.04
C SER A 117 1.38 -15.47 1.06
N ARG A 118 0.97 -15.47 -0.20
CA ARG A 118 1.60 -14.67 -1.24
C ARG A 118 0.57 -14.14 -2.22
N PHE A 119 0.55 -12.82 -2.41
CA PHE A 119 -0.29 -12.18 -3.40
C PHE A 119 0.30 -12.36 -4.81
N MET A 120 -0.51 -12.90 -5.73
CA MET A 120 -0.12 -13.07 -7.14
C MET A 120 -0.69 -11.93 -7.99
N LYS A 121 0.16 -10.99 -8.42
CA LYS A 121 -0.26 -9.81 -9.23
C LYS A 121 -0.95 -10.18 -10.55
N ARG A 122 -0.66 -11.36 -11.13
CA ARG A 122 -1.35 -11.89 -12.32
C ARG A 122 -2.87 -12.04 -12.14
N THR A 123 -3.35 -12.04 -10.90
CA THR A 123 -4.79 -12.09 -10.59
C THR A 123 -5.50 -10.78 -10.93
N LEU A 124 -4.79 -9.63 -10.91
CA LEU A 124 -5.36 -8.34 -11.33
C LEU A 124 -5.47 -8.17 -12.85
N THR A 125 -4.58 -8.80 -13.62
CA THR A 125 -4.42 -8.49 -15.06
C THR A 125 -5.53 -9.06 -15.95
N ARG A 126 -6.42 -9.91 -15.41
CA ARG A 126 -7.45 -10.60 -16.20
C ARG A 126 -8.85 -9.99 -16.09
N SER A 127 -9.09 -9.13 -15.10
CA SER A 127 -10.41 -8.56 -14.88
C SER A 127 -10.31 -7.22 -14.14
N PRO A 128 -11.12 -6.22 -14.51
CA PRO A 128 -11.14 -4.95 -13.82
C PRO A 128 -11.41 -5.16 -12.32
N VAL A 129 -10.65 -4.46 -11.49
CA VAL A 129 -10.85 -4.46 -10.04
C VAL A 129 -11.87 -3.40 -9.71
N SER A 130 -13.02 -3.83 -9.17
CA SER A 130 -14.08 -2.92 -8.77
C SER A 130 -13.96 -2.50 -7.32
N ASN A 131 -13.44 -3.35 -6.43
CA ASN A 131 -13.15 -3.02 -5.04
C ASN A 131 -11.64 -2.91 -4.84
N ARG A 132 -11.14 -1.68 -4.98
CA ARG A 132 -9.72 -1.32 -4.91
C ARG A 132 -9.22 -1.40 -3.47
N ILE A 133 -10.01 -0.99 -2.49
CA ILE A 133 -9.62 -1.05 -1.06
C ILE A 133 -9.35 -2.51 -0.66
N LEU A 134 -10.32 -3.40 -0.87
CA LEU A 134 -10.20 -4.80 -0.47
C LEU A 134 -9.07 -5.51 -1.25
N THR A 135 -8.95 -5.25 -2.56
CA THR A 135 -7.87 -5.81 -3.38
C THR A 135 -6.51 -5.30 -2.93
N GLY A 136 -6.40 -4.00 -2.67
CA GLY A 136 -5.18 -3.37 -2.21
C GLY A 136 -4.74 -3.89 -0.84
N LEU A 137 -5.67 -4.16 0.07
CA LEU A 137 -5.36 -4.76 1.37
C LEU A 137 -4.76 -6.16 1.24
N CYS A 138 -5.25 -6.98 0.31
CA CYS A 138 -4.60 -8.24 -0.01
C CYS A 138 -3.17 -8.03 -0.51
N MET A 139 -2.89 -6.98 -1.29
CA MET A 139 -1.54 -6.66 -1.76
C MET A 139 -0.62 -6.17 -0.64
N VAL A 140 -1.12 -5.27 0.21
CA VAL A 140 -0.39 -4.69 1.36
C VAL A 140 0.12 -5.77 2.30
N HIS A 141 -0.71 -6.79 2.53
CA HIS A 141 -0.41 -7.88 3.46
C HIS A 141 0.15 -9.14 2.77
N ASP A 142 0.43 -9.08 1.46
CA ASP A 142 0.92 -10.19 0.63
C ASP A 142 0.01 -11.45 0.72
N LEU A 143 -1.31 -11.25 0.73
CA LEU A 143 -2.32 -12.29 0.95
C LEU A 143 -2.94 -12.80 -0.34
N SER A 144 -2.87 -14.11 -0.58
CA SER A 144 -3.57 -14.72 -1.71
C SER A 144 -5.08 -14.71 -1.49
N VAL A 145 -5.83 -14.47 -2.57
CA VAL A 145 -7.30 -14.49 -2.57
C VAL A 145 -7.84 -15.83 -2.06
N SER A 146 -7.18 -16.94 -2.40
CA SER A 146 -7.56 -18.28 -1.98
C SER A 146 -7.37 -18.48 -0.48
N ASP A 147 -6.26 -18.02 0.08
CA ASP A 147 -5.98 -18.21 1.51
C ASP A 147 -6.90 -17.35 2.37
N VAL A 148 -7.09 -16.07 2.01
CA VAL A 148 -8.04 -15.20 2.72
C VAL A 148 -9.42 -15.83 2.71
N SER A 149 -9.88 -16.29 1.53
CA SER A 149 -11.20 -16.92 1.40
C SER A 149 -11.35 -18.15 2.32
N ARG A 150 -10.30 -18.99 2.43
CA ARG A 150 -10.28 -20.14 3.32
C ARG A 150 -10.35 -19.70 4.80
N TRP A 151 -9.59 -18.69 5.18
CA TRP A 151 -9.52 -18.22 6.57
C TRP A 151 -10.80 -17.53 7.05
N ILE A 152 -11.50 -16.82 6.16
CA ILE A 152 -12.80 -16.22 6.48
C ILE A 152 -13.98 -17.19 6.25
N GLY A 153 -13.72 -18.42 5.78
CA GLY A 153 -14.75 -19.43 5.51
C GLY A 153 -15.70 -19.05 4.36
N VAL A 154 -15.15 -18.54 3.26
CA VAL A 154 -15.86 -18.14 2.04
C VAL A 154 -15.25 -18.87 0.84
N HIS A 155 -16.09 -19.29 -0.10
CA HIS A 155 -15.59 -19.92 -1.33
C HIS A 155 -14.70 -18.93 -2.13
N PRO A 156 -13.53 -19.34 -2.66
CA PRO A 156 -12.62 -18.43 -3.38
C PRO A 156 -13.28 -17.71 -4.55
N GLY A 157 -14.21 -18.38 -5.26
CA GLY A 157 -14.99 -17.75 -6.33
C GLY A 157 -15.87 -16.61 -5.83
N THR A 158 -16.47 -16.75 -4.65
CA THR A 158 -17.31 -15.70 -4.03
C THR A 158 -16.45 -14.52 -3.60
N PHE A 159 -15.31 -14.77 -2.95
CA PHE A 159 -14.39 -13.71 -2.56
C PHE A 159 -13.86 -12.93 -3.77
N ARG A 160 -13.57 -13.62 -4.89
CA ARG A 160 -13.23 -12.96 -6.18
C ARG A 160 -14.34 -12.06 -6.71
N LYS A 161 -15.62 -12.42 -6.54
CA LYS A 161 -16.73 -11.54 -6.94
C LYS A 161 -16.71 -10.22 -6.15
N TRP A 162 -16.40 -10.27 -4.85
CA TRP A 162 -16.28 -9.06 -4.04
C TRP A 162 -15.16 -8.14 -4.54
N LEU A 163 -14.02 -8.71 -4.95
CA LEU A 163 -12.87 -7.95 -5.47
C LEU A 163 -13.13 -7.36 -6.88
N HIS A 164 -13.61 -8.19 -7.80
CA HIS A 164 -13.67 -7.82 -9.24
C HIS A 164 -15.03 -7.27 -9.67
N GLN A 165 -16.13 -7.84 -9.16
CA GLN A 165 -17.47 -7.40 -9.56
C GLN A 165 -17.99 -6.25 -8.68
N GLY A 166 -17.42 -6.10 -7.48
CA GLY A 166 -17.87 -5.11 -6.50
C GLY A 166 -19.20 -5.50 -5.87
N THR A 167 -19.47 -6.80 -5.75
CA THR A 167 -20.69 -7.28 -5.09
C THR A 167 -20.55 -7.12 -3.59
N VAL A 168 -21.53 -6.44 -2.99
CA VAL A 168 -21.62 -6.28 -1.53
C VAL A 168 -21.99 -7.64 -0.91
N PRO A 169 -21.20 -8.17 0.03
CA PRO A 169 -21.53 -9.43 0.71
C PRO A 169 -22.73 -9.29 1.65
N SER A 170 -23.29 -10.41 2.13
CA SER A 170 -24.24 -10.38 3.25
C SER A 170 -23.58 -9.86 4.53
N ALA A 171 -24.36 -9.33 5.48
CA ALA A 171 -23.85 -8.74 6.71
C ALA A 171 -22.91 -9.69 7.49
N ALA A 172 -23.26 -10.96 7.61
CA ALA A 172 -22.43 -11.97 8.27
C ALA A 172 -21.04 -12.12 7.60
N PHE A 173 -20.98 -12.06 6.26
CA PHE A 173 -19.72 -12.13 5.54
C PHE A 173 -18.92 -10.84 5.62
N GLN A 174 -19.58 -9.69 5.67
CA GLN A 174 -18.93 -8.40 5.90
C GLN A 174 -18.26 -8.37 7.28
N GLU A 175 -18.92 -8.90 8.31
CA GLU A 175 -18.37 -8.99 9.67
C GLU A 175 -17.14 -9.89 9.74
N LYS A 176 -17.14 -11.05 9.06
CA LYS A 176 -15.95 -11.90 8.97
C LYS A 176 -14.78 -11.19 8.29
N ALA A 177 -15.05 -10.45 7.22
CA ALA A 177 -14.03 -9.66 6.53
C ALA A 177 -13.50 -8.52 7.42
N GLU A 178 -14.39 -7.82 8.12
CA GLU A 178 -14.03 -6.77 9.08
C GLU A 178 -13.17 -7.30 10.22
N GLN A 179 -13.52 -8.45 10.80
CA GLN A 179 -12.73 -9.11 11.84
C GLN A 179 -11.35 -9.53 11.33
N PHE A 180 -11.26 -10.05 10.11
CA PHE A 180 -10.00 -10.48 9.51
C PHE A 180 -9.08 -9.29 9.19
N PHE A 181 -9.57 -8.31 8.43
CA PHE A 181 -8.77 -7.16 8.01
C PHE A 181 -8.59 -6.11 9.12
N ARG A 182 -9.40 -6.18 10.18
CA ARG A 182 -9.46 -5.19 11.27
C ARG A 182 -9.70 -3.78 10.72
N ILE A 183 -10.65 -3.68 9.79
CA ILE A 183 -11.09 -2.45 9.13
C ILE A 183 -12.62 -2.51 9.04
N PRO A 184 -13.34 -1.44 9.43
CA PRO A 184 -14.80 -1.41 9.38
C PRO A 184 -15.35 -1.80 8.01
N LYS A 185 -16.45 -2.57 7.99
CA LYS A 185 -17.13 -2.95 6.73
C LYS A 185 -17.51 -1.76 5.86
N SER A 186 -17.86 -0.62 6.46
CA SER A 186 -18.15 0.63 5.74
C SER A 186 -16.96 1.16 4.94
N VAL A 187 -15.73 0.86 5.35
CA VAL A 187 -14.50 1.23 4.64
C VAL A 187 -14.11 0.12 3.65
N LEU A 188 -14.17 -1.15 4.07
CA LEU A 188 -13.80 -2.29 3.22
C LEU A 188 -14.61 -2.39 1.92
N PHE A 189 -15.88 -2.00 1.96
CA PHE A 189 -16.80 -2.08 0.82
C PHE A 189 -17.22 -0.70 0.28
N ALA A 190 -16.50 0.38 0.64
CA ALA A 190 -16.82 1.73 0.19
C ALA A 190 -16.86 1.86 -1.34
N ASP A 191 -15.93 1.20 -2.04
CA ASP A 191 -15.91 1.14 -3.50
C ASP A 191 -17.21 0.58 -4.11
N CYS A 192 -17.88 -0.34 -3.41
CA CYS A 192 -19.12 -0.92 -3.89
C CYS A 192 -20.27 0.09 -3.80
N ALA A 193 -20.27 0.96 -2.79
CA ALA A 193 -21.24 2.04 -2.62
C ALA A 193 -21.00 3.18 -3.61
N LEU A 194 -19.75 3.65 -3.75
CA LEU A 194 -19.39 4.73 -4.68
C LEU A 194 -19.67 4.37 -6.15
N LYS A 195 -19.60 3.08 -6.50
CA LYS A 195 -19.97 2.57 -7.83
C LYS A 195 -21.49 2.61 -8.08
N GLN A 196 -22.31 2.53 -7.04
CA GLN A 196 -23.76 2.66 -7.18
C GLN A 196 -24.16 4.12 -7.42
N GLU A 197 -23.48 5.08 -6.81
CA GLU A 197 -23.74 6.52 -6.99
C GLU A 197 -23.33 7.07 -8.36
N SER A 198 -22.43 6.37 -9.06
CA SER A 198 -21.93 6.75 -10.39
C SER A 198 -22.66 6.06 -11.56
N ARG A 199 -23.73 5.31 -11.28
CA ARG A 199 -24.61 4.66 -12.25
C ARG A 199 -25.99 5.29 -12.23
#